data_AF-A0A2E7TS16-F1
#
_entry.id   AF-A0A2E7TS16-F1
#
_cell.length_a   1.000
_cell.length_b   1.000
_cell.length_c   1.000
_cell.angle_alpha   90.00
_cell.angle_beta   90.00
_cell.angle_gamma   90.00
#
_symmetry.space_group_name_H-M   'P 1'
#
loop_
_entity.id
_entity.type
_entity.pdbx_description
1 polymer ?
#
loop_
_entity_poly.entity_id
_entity_poly.type
_entity_poly.pdbx_seq_one_letter_code
_entity_poly.pdbx_strand_id
1 'polypeptide(L)' 'MKKEVSIIIVNYKTPHLLEACVSSIYKHTEGVDFEVIIVDNDSRDNSKE' A
#
# COMPACT_ATOMS: atom_id res chain seq x y z
N MET A 1 8.38 11.67 -13.82
CA MET A 1 9.46 11.77 -12.81
C MET A 1 9.67 10.40 -12.21
N LYS A 2 10.91 10.03 -11.88
CA LYS A 2 11.25 8.72 -11.31
C LYS A 2 11.09 8.80 -9.79
N LYS A 3 10.30 7.89 -9.21
CA LYS A 3 10.18 7.74 -7.75
C LYS A 3 11.51 7.29 -7.15
N GLU A 4 11.82 7.75 -5.95
CA GLU A 4 13.02 7.36 -5.20
C GLU A 4 12.85 5.96 -4.59
N VAL A 5 11.62 5.64 -4.16
CA VAL A 5 11.28 4.37 -3.52
C VAL A 5 9.96 3.82 -4.07
N SER A 6 9.92 2.53 -4.37
CA SER A 6 8.68 1.80 -4.68
C SER A 6 8.41 0.79 -3.56
N ILE A 7 7.25 0.91 -2.92
CA ILE A 7 6.81 0.00 -1.84
C ILE A 7 5.75 -0.93 -2.43
N ILE A 8 6.04 -2.23 -2.48
CA ILE A 8 5.14 -3.23 -3.05
C ILE A 8 4.54 -4.06 -1.91
N ILE A 9 3.21 -4.05 -1.78
CA ILE A 9 2.48 -4.74 -0.72
C ILE A 9 1.57 -5.79 -1.35
N VAL A 10 1.81 -7.07 -1.03
CA VAL A 10 0.89 -8.15 -1.40
C VAL A 10 -0.21 -8.23 -0.33
N ASN A 11 -1.47 -8.09 -0.73
CA ASN A 11 -2.62 -8.17 0.17
C ASN A 11 -3.42 -9.46 -0.06
N TYR A 12 -3.87 -10.09 1.03
CA TYR A 12 -4.81 -11.20 0.98
C TYR A 12 -5.76 -11.17 2.18
N LYS A 13 -7.03 -10.81 1.95
CA LYS A 13 -8.10 -10.87 2.95
C LYS A 13 -7.87 -10.04 4.22
N THR A 14 -7.11 -8.96 4.12
CA THR A 14 -6.74 -8.11 5.26
C THR A 14 -6.88 -6.60 4.98
N PRO A 15 -8.06 -6.12 4.51
CA PRO A 15 -8.24 -4.71 4.11
C PRO A 15 -7.94 -3.71 5.24
N HIS A 16 -8.34 -4.00 6.48
CA HIS A 16 -8.08 -3.11 7.62
C HIS A 16 -6.60 -2.99 7.98
N LEU A 17 -5.82 -4.08 7.83
CA LEU A 17 -4.37 -4.03 8.07
C LEU A 17 -3.66 -3.30 6.94
N LEU A 18 -4.12 -3.50 5.70
CA LEU A 18 -3.62 -2.76 4.54
C LEU A 18 -3.84 -1.25 4.71
N GLU A 19 -5.04 -0.83 5.08
CA GLU A 19 -5.38 0.57 5.33
C GLU A 19 -4.50 1.18 6.44
N ALA A 20 -4.35 0.48 7.57
CA ALA A 20 -3.49 0.92 8.67
C ALA A 20 -2.01 1.02 8.25
N CYS A 21 -1.54 0.07 7.45
CA CYS A 21 -0.17 0.06 6.91
C CYS A 21 0.07 1.24 5.97
N VAL A 22 -0.80 1.43 4.98
CA VAL A 22 -0.71 2.54 4.01
C VAL A 22 -0.78 3.88 4.74
N SER A 23 -1.71 4.05 5.67
CA SER A 23 -1.83 5.26 6.49
C SER A 23 -0.56 5.55 7.30
N SER A 24 0.07 4.52 7.86
CA SER A 24 1.34 4.64 8.60
C SER A 24 2.49 5.07 7.70
N ILE A 25 2.57 4.53 6.47
CA ILE A 25 3.57 4.94 5.48
C ILE A 25 3.44 6.44 5.22
N TYR A 26 2.26 6.91 4.76
CA TYR A 26 2.05 8.33 4.47
C TYR A 26 2.33 9.25 5.66
N LYS A 27 2.03 8.79 6.89
CA LYS A 27 2.29 9.56 8.12
C LYS A 27 3.78 9.71 8.43
N HIS A 28 4.61 8.74 8.04
CA HIS A 28 6.01 8.67 8.47
C HIS A 28 7.04 8.86 7.36
N THR A 29 6.61 9.00 6.10
CA THR A 29 7.51 9.18 4.94
C THR A 29 7.33 10.53 4.26
N GLU A 30 6.99 11.58 5.01
CA GLU A 30 6.92 12.95 4.50
C GLU A 30 8.28 13.40 3.94
N GLY A 31 8.26 14.01 2.75
CA GLY A 31 9.47 14.50 2.07
C GLY A 31 10.23 13.46 1.24
N VAL A 32 9.78 12.19 1.21
CA VAL A 32 10.29 11.15 0.32
C VAL A 32 9.39 11.05 -0.92
N ASP A 33 9.94 11.00 -2.13
CA ASP A 33 9.13 10.74 -3.33
C ASP A 33 8.97 9.23 -3.56
N PHE A 34 7.84 8.67 -3.11
CA PHE A 34 7.56 7.25 -3.21
C PHE A 34 6.25 6.93 -3.95
N GLU A 35 6.09 5.66 -4.29
CA GLU A 35 4.83 5.05 -4.72
C GLU A 35 4.52 3.81 -3.89
N VAL A 36 3.24 3.52 -3.73
CA VAL A 36 2.75 2.29 -3.10
C VAL A 36 1.99 1.51 -4.15
N ILE A 37 2.39 0.27 -4.39
CA ILE A 37 1.75 -0.65 -5.34
C ILE A 37 1.16 -1.80 -4.54
N ILE A 38 -0.17 -1.92 -4.59
CA ILE A 38 -0.91 -2.99 -3.90
C ILE A 38 -1.15 -4.11 -4.91
N VAL A 39 -0.69 -5.31 -4.57
CA VAL A 39 -0.92 -6.54 -5.35
C VAL A 39 -1.96 -7.37 -4.62
N ASP A 40 -3.18 -7.40 -5.14
CA ASP A 40 -4.24 -8.27 -4.63
C ASP A 40 -4.01 -9.73 -5.04
N ASN A 41 -4.00 -10.64 -4.07
CA ASN A 41 -3.74 -12.06 -4.29
C ASN A 41 -5.04 -12.89 -4.35
N ASP A 42 -5.97 -12.55 -5.26
CA ASP A 42 -7.30 -13.18 -5.38
C ASP A 42 -8.05 -13.23 -4.04
N SER A 43 -8.08 -12.10 -3.33
CA SER A 43 -8.70 -12.02 -2.00
C SER A 43 -10.20 -12.30 -2.01
N ARG A 44 -10.89 -12.05 -3.14
CA ARG A 44 -12.36 -12.18 -3.31
C ARG A 44 -13.17 -11.47 -2.22
N ASP A 45 -12.56 -10.50 -1.56
CA ASP A 45 -13.21 -9.60 -0.62
C ASP A 45 -13.45 -8.24 -1.30
N ASN A 46 -14.01 -7.29 -0.57
CA ASN A 46 -14.23 -5.93 -1.08
C ASN A 46 -12.94 -5.09 -1.10
N SER A 47 -11.73 -5.66 -1.08
CA SER A 47 -10.46 -4.90 -1.03
C SER A 47 -10.03 -4.27 -2.36
N LYS A 48 -10.98 -4.05 -3.28
CA LYS A 48 -10.75 -3.29 -4.52
C LYS A 48 -10.95 -1.80 -4.29
N GLU A 49 -9.92 -1.13 -3.79
CA GLU A 49 -9.68 0.32 -3.99
C GLU A 49 -8.18 0.59 -4.12
#